data_AF-W7M3G5-F1
#
_entry.id   AF-W7M3G5-F1
#
_cell.length_a   1.000
_cell.length_b   1.000
_cell.length_c   1.000
_cell.angle_alpha   90.00
_cell.angle_beta   90.00
_cell.angle_gamma   90.00
#
_symmetry.space_group_name_H-M   'P 1'
#
loop_
_entity.id
_entity.type
_entity.pdbx_description
1 polymer ?
#
loop_
_entity_poly.entity_id
_entity_poly.type
_entity_poly.pdbx_seq_one_letter_code
_entity_poly.pdbx_strand_id
1 'polypeptide(L)'
;MLLLPPRTPVPSSFSQRTSLLMPSTAILSMITLATALSSPPIPLQRLSRKMFRTTLTSLTRVFTEWSLILRRSTFILPTSVLTRSGPIAVSTKTTLLLSWSVLSIVPDARDHPRWVAMHPTGNYLYALMEKGNRICEYLIDPATRLPVYTHKHYPLIPPGIPDRWTQYRADVCVLSSSGKYLFASSRANSFDLTGYVAAFKLSDTGAIERQICLNPTPTSGGHSNAVAPCPWTDEWVAITDDQEGWLEIYRWQDEHLARVARVRTPEPGFGMNAIWYD
;
A
#
# COMPACT_ATOMS: atom_id res chain seq x y z
N MET A 1 16.23 -39.81 34.86
CA MET A 1 16.01 -38.45 35.42
C MET A 1 17.33 -37.71 35.26
N LEU A 2 17.49 -36.98 34.15
CA LEU A 2 18.71 -36.26 33.78
C LEU A 2 18.40 -34.76 33.87
N LEU A 3 19.08 -34.06 34.78
CA LEU A 3 18.94 -32.64 35.06
C LEU A 3 19.82 -31.83 34.08
N LEU A 4 19.23 -30.89 33.36
CA LEU A 4 19.93 -29.92 32.52
C LEU A 4 20.38 -28.69 33.35
N PRO A 5 21.53 -28.05 33.04
CA PRO A 5 22.03 -26.90 33.78
C PRO A 5 21.33 -25.57 33.37
N PRO A 6 21.38 -24.52 34.20
CA PRO A 6 20.64 -23.28 34.00
C PRO A 6 21.22 -22.42 32.88
N ARG A 7 20.35 -21.76 32.09
CA ARG A 7 20.73 -20.84 31.01
C ARG A 7 21.15 -19.48 31.58
N THR A 8 22.27 -18.96 31.10
CA THR A 8 22.73 -17.58 31.33
C THR A 8 21.91 -16.57 30.49
N PRO A 9 21.66 -15.35 30.99
CA PRO A 9 20.89 -14.35 30.26
C PRO A 9 21.71 -13.69 29.14
N VAL A 10 21.11 -13.52 27.96
CA VAL A 10 21.66 -12.80 26.81
C VAL A 10 21.16 -11.34 26.86
N PRO A 11 22.01 -10.33 26.64
CA PRO A 11 21.60 -8.94 26.70
C PRO A 11 20.73 -8.53 25.51
N SER A 12 19.66 -7.81 25.79
CA SER A 12 18.70 -7.26 24.84
C SER A 12 19.23 -5.99 24.16
N SER A 13 19.52 -6.05 22.86
CA SER A 13 19.63 -4.85 22.01
C SER A 13 18.63 -4.97 20.87
N PHE A 14 17.37 -4.58 21.13
CA PHE A 14 16.34 -4.46 20.11
C PHE A 14 16.31 -3.01 19.60
N SER A 15 16.66 -2.83 18.32
CA SER A 15 16.41 -1.59 17.60
C SER A 15 14.92 -1.53 17.27
N GLN A 16 14.18 -0.66 17.96
CA GLN A 16 12.81 -0.32 17.56
C GLN A 16 12.86 0.41 16.21
N ARG A 17 12.44 -0.27 15.13
CA ARG A 17 12.01 0.41 13.91
C ARG A 17 10.59 0.94 14.14
N THR A 18 10.51 2.22 14.47
CA THR A 18 9.27 3.00 14.44
C THR A 18 8.69 2.98 13.02
N SER A 19 7.55 2.33 12.85
CA SER A 19 6.72 2.49 11.65
C SER A 19 6.16 3.92 11.65
N LEU A 20 6.64 4.76 10.74
CA LEU A 20 6.09 6.10 10.51
C LEU A 20 4.72 5.96 9.82
N LEU A 21 3.66 5.86 10.62
CA LEU A 21 2.29 6.11 10.17
C LEU A 21 2.15 7.61 9.87
N MET A 22 1.84 7.96 8.62
CA MET A 22 1.38 9.31 8.33
C MET A 22 -0.06 9.49 8.82
N PRO A 23 -0.36 10.54 9.60
CA PRO A 23 -1.73 10.81 10.02
C PRO A 23 -2.61 11.19 8.82
N SER A 24 -3.84 10.68 8.81
CA SER A 24 -4.85 10.83 7.75
C SER A 24 -5.13 12.28 7.34
N THR A 25 -4.86 13.25 8.21
CA THR A 25 -5.00 14.69 7.95
C THR A 25 -3.97 15.22 6.95
N ALA A 26 -2.77 14.63 6.90
CA ALA A 26 -1.72 15.02 5.96
C ALA A 26 -2.07 14.59 4.52
N ILE A 27 -2.69 13.42 4.37
CA ILE A 27 -3.13 12.88 3.07
C ILE A 27 -4.30 13.71 2.52
N LEU A 28 -5.26 14.07 3.36
CA LEU A 28 -6.42 14.89 2.96
C LEU A 28 -6.01 16.30 2.50
N SER A 29 -4.98 16.87 3.13
CA SER A 29 -4.44 18.19 2.78
C SER A 29 -3.71 18.17 1.43
N MET A 30 -3.00 17.08 1.12
CA MET A 30 -2.33 16.85 -0.17
C MET A 30 -3.34 16.72 -1.33
N ILE A 31 -4.45 16.01 -1.09
CA ILE A 31 -5.53 15.83 -2.08
C ILE A 31 -6.25 17.16 -2.35
N THR A 32 -6.52 17.95 -1.31
CA THR A 32 -7.19 19.25 -1.46
C THR A 32 -6.34 20.24 -2.26
N LEU A 33 -5.02 20.25 -2.05
CA LEU A 33 -4.09 21.09 -2.80
C LEU A 33 -3.99 20.67 -4.27
N ALA A 34 -3.95 19.36 -4.56
CA ALA A 34 -3.95 18.84 -5.92
C ALA A 34 -5.24 19.17 -6.68
N THR A 35 -6.40 19.13 -5.98
CA THR A 35 -7.72 19.43 -6.57
C THR A 35 -7.89 20.94 -6.85
N ALA A 36 -7.33 21.79 -5.99
CA ALA A 36 -7.31 23.24 -6.21
C ALA A 36 -6.45 23.66 -7.41
N LEU A 37 -5.40 22.88 -7.71
CA LEU A 37 -4.50 23.12 -8.85
C LEU A 37 -5.03 22.53 -10.18
N SER A 38 -6.02 21.65 -10.15
CA SER A 38 -6.62 21.01 -11.34
C SER A 38 -7.90 21.68 -11.85
N SER A 39 -8.36 22.76 -11.21
CA SER A 39 -9.59 23.45 -11.62
C SER A 39 -9.30 24.47 -12.75
N PRO A 40 -10.11 24.52 -13.84
CA PRO A 40 -9.98 25.57 -14.84
C PRO A 40 -10.31 26.94 -14.23
N PRO A 41 -9.78 28.07 -14.77
CA PRO A 41 -10.00 29.38 -14.20
C PRO A 41 -11.49 29.75 -14.23
N ILE A 42 -12.11 29.83 -13.06
CA ILE A 42 -13.45 30.38 -12.90
C ILE A 42 -13.38 31.89 -13.22
N PRO A 43 -14.32 32.46 -14.02
CA PRO A 43 -14.38 33.90 -14.23
C PRO A 43 -14.56 34.61 -12.89
N LEU A 44 -13.69 35.59 -12.60
CA LEU A 44 -13.72 36.40 -11.39
C LEU A 44 -15.00 37.25 -11.32
N GLN A 45 -16.09 36.70 -10.80
CA GLN A 45 -17.15 37.52 -10.21
C GLN A 45 -17.61 36.91 -8.87
N ARG A 46 -17.31 37.67 -7.80
CA ARG A 46 -17.75 37.52 -6.40
C ARG A 46 -17.17 36.35 -5.59
N LEU A 47 -15.95 36.54 -5.09
CA LEU A 47 -15.52 35.97 -3.80
C LEU A 47 -15.07 37.11 -2.88
N SER A 48 -15.63 37.17 -1.68
CA SER A 48 -15.44 38.29 -0.74
C SER A 48 -14.02 38.32 -0.16
N ARG A 49 -13.48 39.53 0.02
CA ARG A 49 -12.10 39.85 0.47
C ARG A 49 -11.68 39.19 1.81
N LYS A 50 -12.61 38.61 2.57
CA LYS A 50 -12.35 38.03 3.90
C LYS A 50 -11.76 36.61 3.83
N MET A 51 -12.04 35.85 2.76
CA MET A 51 -11.56 34.47 2.60
C MET A 51 -10.09 34.39 2.14
N PHE A 52 -9.59 35.44 1.48
CA PHE A 52 -8.24 35.45 0.89
C PHE A 52 -7.12 35.68 1.92
N ARG A 53 -7.41 36.34 3.06
CA ARG A 53 -6.40 36.65 4.08
C ARG A 53 -6.05 35.45 4.96
N THR A 54 -7.00 34.59 5.27
CA THR A 54 -6.79 33.45 6.18
C THR A 54 -5.98 32.32 5.53
N THR A 55 -6.16 32.12 4.22
CA THR A 55 -5.45 31.06 3.46
C THR A 55 -3.99 31.42 3.20
N LEU A 56 -3.67 32.72 3.05
CA LEU A 56 -2.30 33.17 2.73
C LEU A 56 -1.34 33.05 3.92
N THR A 57 -1.83 33.22 5.16
CA THR A 57 -1.01 33.16 6.38
C THR A 57 -0.62 31.73 6.77
N SER A 58 -1.47 30.74 6.49
CA SER A 58 -1.12 29.32 6.69
C SER A 58 -0.11 28.80 5.66
N LEU A 59 -0.19 29.27 4.41
CA LEU A 59 0.75 28.89 3.34
C LEU A 59 2.18 29.43 3.56
N THR A 60 2.33 30.62 4.14
CA THR A 60 3.66 31.21 4.42
C THR A 60 4.38 30.49 5.57
N ARG A 61 3.64 29.96 6.54
CA ARG A 61 4.21 29.23 7.69
C ARG A 61 4.72 27.84 7.29
N VAL A 62 4.01 27.14 6.40
CA VAL A 62 4.44 25.85 5.83
C VAL A 62 5.67 26.02 4.93
N PHE A 63 5.76 27.09 4.15
CA PHE A 63 6.91 27.35 3.29
C PHE A 63 8.21 27.64 4.07
N THR A 64 8.11 28.30 5.23
CA THR A 64 9.29 28.68 6.02
C THR A 64 9.94 27.45 6.68
N GLU A 65 9.14 26.51 7.20
CA GLU A 65 9.67 25.29 7.82
C GLU A 65 10.28 24.29 6.82
N TRP A 66 9.74 24.22 5.59
CA TRP A 66 10.28 23.34 4.54
C TRP A 66 11.56 23.88 3.88
N SER A 67 11.77 25.20 3.88
CA SER A 67 12.99 25.82 3.34
C SER A 67 14.26 25.56 4.17
N LEU A 68 14.12 25.15 5.44
CA LEU A 68 15.23 24.75 6.32
C LEU A 68 15.68 23.30 6.10
N ILE A 69 14.77 22.42 5.67
CA ILE A 69 15.06 21.00 5.40
C ILE A 69 15.82 20.83 4.08
N LEU A 70 15.54 21.68 3.09
CA LEU A 70 16.19 21.63 1.77
C LEU A 70 17.58 22.31 1.69
N ARG A 71 18.02 23.02 2.74
CA ARG A 71 19.35 23.67 2.78
C ARG A 71 20.51 22.76 3.23
N ARG A 72 20.25 21.49 3.57
CA ARG A 72 21.29 20.55 4.03
C ARG A 72 21.82 19.56 2.98
N SER A 73 21.34 19.64 1.74
CA SER A 73 21.82 18.78 0.66
C SER A 73 22.63 19.60 -0.34
N THR A 74 23.93 19.70 -0.09
CA THR A 74 24.91 20.34 -0.97
C THR A 74 25.03 19.49 -2.25
N PHE A 75 24.43 19.94 -3.36
CA PHE A 75 24.75 19.44 -4.69
C PHE A 75 25.84 20.33 -5.28
N ILE A 76 27.03 19.75 -5.47
CA ILE A 76 28.13 20.36 -6.22
C ILE A 76 27.88 20.05 -7.70
N LEU A 77 27.67 21.07 -8.52
CA LEU A 77 27.71 20.97 -9.98
C LEU A 77 29.06 21.51 -10.49
N PRO A 78 29.71 20.86 -11.48
CA PRO A 78 30.93 21.37 -12.08
C PRO A 78 30.60 22.59 -12.94
N THR A 79 31.26 23.71 -12.64
CA THR A 79 31.21 24.95 -13.40
C THR A 79 32.07 24.87 -14.65
N SER A 80 31.49 25.12 -15.82
CA SER A 80 32.25 25.62 -16.97
C SER A 80 31.47 26.69 -17.73
N VAL A 81 32.03 27.90 -17.63
CA VAL A 81 32.02 29.03 -18.58
C VAL A 81 30.82 30.00 -18.57
N LEU A 82 31.13 31.18 -18.00
CA LEU A 82 30.54 32.51 -18.13
C LEU A 82 30.05 32.88 -19.54
N THR A 83 28.94 33.63 -19.65
CA THR A 83 28.99 35.08 -19.97
C THR A 83 27.61 35.76 -19.93
N ARG A 84 27.60 36.94 -19.28
CA ARG A 84 26.80 38.17 -19.50
C ARG A 84 25.26 38.15 -19.58
N SER A 85 24.68 38.82 -18.57
CA SER A 85 23.55 39.79 -18.62
C SER A 85 22.18 39.35 -19.15
N GLY A 86 21.22 39.19 -18.23
CA GLY A 86 19.78 39.29 -18.47
C GLY A 86 18.95 38.60 -17.37
N PRO A 87 17.77 39.14 -16.98
CA PRO A 87 16.88 38.42 -16.06
C PRO A 87 16.28 37.22 -16.79
N ILE A 88 16.72 36.01 -16.44
CA ILE A 88 16.12 34.78 -16.95
C ILE A 88 14.77 34.63 -16.24
N ALA A 89 13.69 34.93 -16.97
CA ALA A 89 12.37 34.43 -16.64
C ALA A 89 12.44 32.89 -16.68
N VAL A 90 12.52 32.27 -15.51
CA VAL A 90 12.38 30.82 -15.38
C VAL A 90 10.92 30.51 -15.70
N SER A 91 10.69 30.11 -16.95
CA SER A 91 9.39 29.70 -17.46
C SER A 91 8.84 28.56 -16.60
N THR A 92 7.70 28.80 -15.97
CA THR A 92 6.91 27.84 -15.17
C THR A 92 6.54 26.56 -15.94
N LYS A 93 6.74 26.52 -17.27
CA LYS A 93 6.60 25.29 -18.07
C LYS A 93 7.67 24.23 -17.74
N THR A 94 8.87 24.62 -17.34
CA THR A 94 9.97 23.65 -17.11
C THR A 94 9.81 22.91 -15.78
N THR A 95 9.22 23.55 -14.77
CA THR A 95 8.91 22.91 -13.48
C THR A 95 7.72 21.96 -13.55
N LEU A 96 6.77 22.21 -14.46
CA LEU A 96 5.63 21.32 -14.70
C LEU A 96 6.05 20.03 -15.43
N LEU A 97 7.02 20.07 -16.34
CA LEU A 97 7.49 18.89 -17.08
C LEU A 97 8.25 17.88 -16.20
N LEU A 98 8.94 18.36 -15.16
CA LEU A 98 9.62 17.50 -14.19
C LEU A 98 8.64 16.79 -13.23
N SER A 99 7.39 17.24 -13.14
CA SER A 99 6.33 16.61 -12.33
C SER A 99 5.66 15.44 -13.07
N TRP A 100 5.58 15.48 -14.40
CA TRP A 100 4.98 14.40 -15.21
C TRP A 100 5.97 13.27 -15.56
N SER A 101 7.27 13.52 -15.39
CA SER A 101 8.32 12.53 -15.64
C SER A 101 8.58 11.62 -14.45
N VAL A 102 7.93 11.87 -13.31
CA VAL A 102 7.78 10.87 -12.25
C VAL A 102 6.72 9.88 -12.75
N LEU A 103 7.20 8.95 -13.57
CA LEU A 103 6.54 7.75 -14.07
C LEU A 103 5.36 7.38 -13.17
N SER A 104 4.12 7.47 -13.69
CA SER A 104 2.92 7.19 -12.91
C SER A 104 3.04 5.82 -12.27
N ILE A 105 3.37 5.79 -10.97
CA ILE A 105 3.54 4.57 -10.18
C ILE A 105 2.19 3.85 -10.10
N VAL A 106 1.07 4.52 -10.42
CA VAL A 106 -0.26 3.93 -10.44
C VAL A 106 -0.70 3.66 -11.89
N PRO A 107 -1.08 2.41 -12.26
CA PRO A 107 -1.44 2.06 -13.63
C PRO A 107 -2.77 2.66 -14.11
N ASP A 108 -3.78 2.77 -13.24
CA ASP A 108 -5.04 3.46 -13.48
C ASP A 108 -5.28 4.46 -12.34
N ALA A 109 -5.66 5.71 -12.65
CA ALA A 109 -5.90 6.75 -11.66
C ALA A 109 -6.94 6.36 -10.58
N ARG A 110 -7.81 5.37 -10.87
CA ARG A 110 -8.83 4.84 -9.95
C ARG A 110 -8.38 3.64 -9.13
N ASP A 111 -7.15 3.17 -9.27
CA ASP A 111 -6.67 1.96 -8.58
C ASP A 111 -6.66 2.09 -7.05
N HIS A 112 -6.24 3.27 -6.56
CA HIS A 112 -6.14 3.59 -5.13
C HIS A 112 -5.28 2.58 -4.35
N PRO A 113 -3.94 2.68 -4.41
CA PRO A 113 -3.04 1.81 -3.66
C PRO A 113 -3.35 1.83 -2.15
N ARG A 114 -3.45 0.65 -1.53
CA ARG A 114 -3.79 0.49 -0.10
C ARG A 114 -2.75 -0.30 0.68
N TRP A 115 -2.22 -1.35 0.08
CA TRP A 115 -1.28 -2.26 0.72
C TRP A 115 -0.09 -2.53 -0.17
N VAL A 116 1.07 -2.80 0.42
CA VAL A 116 2.26 -3.21 -0.30
C VAL A 116 2.93 -4.37 0.42
N ALA A 117 3.51 -5.28 -0.36
CA ALA A 117 4.38 -6.32 0.15
C ALA A 117 5.67 -6.35 -0.67
N MET A 118 6.78 -6.73 -0.04
CA MET A 118 8.12 -6.72 -0.63
C MET A 118 8.65 -8.15 -0.66
N HIS A 119 9.21 -8.55 -1.80
CA HIS A 119 9.92 -9.83 -1.89
C HIS A 119 11.20 -9.82 -1.05
N PRO A 120 11.62 -10.93 -0.41
CA PRO A 120 12.82 -10.95 0.44
C PRO A 120 14.11 -10.54 -0.27
N THR A 121 14.19 -10.70 -1.59
CA THR A 121 15.34 -10.22 -2.40
C THR A 121 15.45 -8.70 -2.45
N GLY A 122 14.34 -7.98 -2.18
CA GLY A 122 14.26 -6.52 -2.34
C GLY A 122 14.09 -6.05 -3.79
N ASN A 123 14.01 -6.98 -4.75
CA ASN A 123 13.92 -6.66 -6.17
C ASN A 123 12.50 -6.38 -6.64
N TYR A 124 11.48 -6.96 -5.99
CA TYR A 124 10.09 -6.84 -6.40
C TYR A 124 9.20 -6.33 -5.27
N LEU A 125 8.29 -5.43 -5.63
CA LEU A 125 7.24 -4.90 -4.78
C LEU A 125 5.88 -5.24 -5.40
N TYR A 126 4.94 -5.67 -4.58
CA TYR A 126 3.57 -5.97 -4.97
C TYR A 126 2.67 -4.92 -4.35
N ALA A 127 2.00 -4.12 -5.17
CA ALA A 127 1.06 -3.11 -4.69
C ALA A 127 -0.38 -3.59 -4.91
N LEU A 128 -1.15 -3.63 -3.82
CA LEU A 128 -2.57 -3.91 -3.83
C LEU A 128 -3.36 -2.62 -4.04
N MET A 129 -4.24 -2.65 -5.03
CA MET A 129 -5.08 -1.55 -5.47
C MET A 129 -6.50 -1.73 -4.91
N GLU A 130 -6.89 -0.95 -3.90
CA GLU A 130 -8.17 -1.11 -3.17
C GLU A 130 -9.36 -1.03 -4.13
N LYS A 131 -9.45 0.04 -4.90
CA LYS A 131 -10.55 0.22 -5.86
C LYS A 131 -10.31 -0.53 -7.17
N GLY A 132 -9.05 -0.68 -7.56
CA GLY A 132 -8.66 -1.46 -8.74
C GLY A 132 -8.99 -2.95 -8.63
N ASN A 133 -9.14 -3.45 -7.40
CA ASN A 133 -9.35 -4.86 -7.06
C ASN A 133 -8.33 -5.77 -7.76
N ARG A 134 -7.04 -5.39 -7.66
CA ARG A 134 -5.92 -6.09 -8.31
C ARG A 134 -4.62 -5.93 -7.54
N ILE A 135 -3.70 -6.87 -7.75
CA ILE A 135 -2.27 -6.71 -7.45
C ILE A 135 -1.57 -6.22 -8.70
N CYS A 136 -0.71 -5.21 -8.55
CA CYS A 136 0.22 -4.76 -9.59
C CYS A 136 1.66 -5.08 -9.17
N GLU A 137 2.44 -5.61 -10.11
CA GLU A 137 3.83 -5.98 -9.91
C GLU A 137 4.77 -4.81 -10.26
N TYR A 138 5.76 -4.57 -9.41
CA TYR A 138 6.78 -3.55 -9.61
C TYR A 138 8.16 -4.15 -9.43
N LEU A 139 9.08 -3.77 -10.32
CA LEU A 139 10.50 -3.99 -10.15
C LEU A 139 11.11 -2.78 -9.44
N ILE A 140 11.94 -2.99 -8.42
CA ILE A 140 12.67 -1.92 -7.78
C ILE A 140 13.91 -1.60 -8.62
N ASP A 141 14.00 -0.37 -9.12
CA ASP A 141 15.19 0.10 -9.81
C ASP A 141 16.36 0.19 -8.79
N PRO A 142 17.47 -0.53 -8.98
CA PRO A 142 18.59 -0.52 -8.04
C PRO A 142 19.28 0.85 -7.94
N ALA A 143 19.20 1.69 -8.98
CA ALA A 143 19.83 3.00 -9.00
C ALA A 143 18.99 4.03 -8.22
N THR A 144 17.69 4.14 -8.52
CA THR A 144 16.81 5.14 -7.91
C THR A 144 16.13 4.67 -6.63
N ARG A 145 16.09 3.34 -6.40
CA ARG A 145 15.29 2.68 -5.34
C ARG A 145 13.79 2.91 -5.46
N LEU A 146 13.31 3.35 -6.63
CA LEU A 146 11.90 3.57 -6.90
C LEU A 146 11.27 2.33 -7.56
N PRO A 147 10.00 2.02 -7.24
CA PRO A 147 9.26 0.96 -7.91
C PRO A 147 8.89 1.37 -9.34
N VAL A 148 9.17 0.51 -10.30
CA VAL A 148 8.85 0.64 -11.72
C VAL A 148 7.81 -0.42 -12.07
N TYR A 149 6.63 0.02 -12.53
CA TYR A 149 5.53 -0.88 -12.88
C TYR A 149 5.93 -1.81 -14.03
N THR A 150 5.78 -3.12 -13.86
CA THR A 150 6.19 -4.11 -14.88
C THR A 150 5.12 -4.36 -15.95
N HIS A 151 4.02 -3.61 -15.89
CA HIS A 151 2.80 -3.82 -16.69
C HIS A 151 2.04 -5.13 -16.40
N LYS A 152 2.49 -5.92 -15.40
CA LYS A 152 1.77 -7.11 -14.95
C LYS A 152 0.85 -6.78 -13.77
N HIS A 153 -0.36 -7.31 -13.85
CA HIS A 153 -1.33 -7.22 -12.78
C HIS A 153 -2.25 -8.44 -12.78
N TYR A 154 -2.85 -8.71 -11.62
CA TYR A 154 -3.71 -9.88 -11.41
C TYR A 154 -4.96 -9.50 -10.61
N PRO A 155 -6.14 -10.02 -11.00
CA PRO A 155 -7.41 -9.66 -10.36
C PRO A 155 -7.54 -10.25 -8.95
N LEU A 156 -8.16 -9.49 -8.05
CA LEU A 156 -8.52 -9.92 -6.68
C LEU A 156 -10.03 -10.14 -6.51
N ILE A 157 -10.78 -10.09 -7.60
CA ILE A 157 -12.20 -10.47 -7.71
C ILE A 157 -12.39 -11.12 -9.09
N PRO A 158 -13.38 -12.01 -9.27
CA PRO A 158 -13.64 -12.64 -10.57
C PRO A 158 -13.78 -11.61 -11.70
N PRO A 159 -13.08 -11.80 -12.83
CA PRO A 159 -13.24 -10.94 -14.00
C PRO A 159 -14.69 -10.93 -14.48
N GLY A 160 -15.17 -9.76 -14.91
CA GLY A 160 -16.53 -9.61 -15.45
C GLY A 160 -17.61 -9.29 -14.42
N ILE A 161 -17.29 -9.24 -13.12
CA ILE A 161 -18.23 -8.75 -12.10
C ILE A 161 -18.69 -7.31 -12.43
N PRO A 162 -20.01 -7.05 -12.49
CA PRO A 162 -20.54 -5.71 -12.70
C PRO A 162 -20.21 -4.80 -11.52
N ASP A 163 -20.09 -3.49 -11.77
CA ASP A 163 -19.91 -2.46 -10.73
C ASP A 163 -18.79 -2.73 -9.71
N ARG A 164 -17.71 -3.39 -10.15
CA ARG A 164 -16.55 -3.72 -9.31
C ARG A 164 -16.00 -2.55 -8.48
N TRP A 165 -16.16 -1.32 -8.97
CA TRP A 165 -15.64 -0.10 -8.35
C TRP A 165 -16.37 0.32 -7.08
N THR A 166 -17.62 -0.12 -6.90
CA THR A 166 -18.47 0.23 -5.76
C THR A 166 -18.83 -0.98 -4.92
N GLN A 167 -18.85 -2.18 -5.51
CA GLN A 167 -19.20 -3.41 -4.80
C GLN A 167 -18.05 -4.02 -4.01
N TYR A 168 -16.80 -3.82 -4.43
CA TYR A 168 -15.63 -4.50 -3.86
C TYR A 168 -14.50 -3.55 -3.52
N ARG A 169 -13.73 -3.93 -2.51
CA ARG A 169 -12.47 -3.28 -2.13
C ARG A 169 -11.42 -4.32 -1.80
N ALA A 170 -10.28 -4.30 -2.48
CA ALA A 170 -9.15 -5.13 -2.08
C ALA A 170 -8.64 -4.70 -0.69
N ASP A 171 -8.18 -5.66 0.13
CA ASP A 171 -7.85 -5.41 1.53
C ASP A 171 -6.35 -5.47 1.82
N VAL A 172 -5.76 -6.66 1.90
CA VAL A 172 -4.34 -6.84 2.23
C VAL A 172 -3.65 -7.82 1.30
N CYS A 173 -2.32 -7.71 1.20
CA CYS A 173 -1.46 -8.71 0.56
C CYS A 173 -0.22 -8.99 1.43
N VAL A 174 0.13 -10.26 1.59
CA VAL A 174 1.19 -10.72 2.51
C VAL A 174 1.89 -11.95 1.94
N LEU A 175 3.22 -11.99 2.02
CA LEU A 175 4.00 -13.15 1.58
C LEU A 175 3.88 -14.30 2.59
N SER A 176 4.05 -15.53 2.11
CA SER A 176 4.30 -16.68 2.97
C SER A 176 5.70 -16.62 3.58
N SER A 177 5.95 -17.42 4.62
CA SER A 177 7.24 -17.45 5.34
C SER A 177 8.44 -17.68 4.40
N SER A 178 8.30 -18.58 3.42
CA SER A 178 9.38 -18.88 2.46
C SER A 178 9.58 -17.81 1.38
N GLY A 179 8.64 -16.87 1.23
CA GLY A 179 8.61 -15.91 0.12
C GLY A 179 8.20 -16.51 -1.23
N LYS A 180 7.88 -17.81 -1.32
CA LYS A 180 7.46 -18.47 -2.57
C LYS A 180 6.02 -18.20 -2.95
N TYR A 181 5.22 -17.71 -2.01
CA TYR A 181 3.80 -17.43 -2.23
C TYR A 181 3.45 -16.03 -1.73
N LEU A 182 2.49 -15.41 -2.41
CA LEU A 182 1.82 -14.18 -1.96
C LEU A 182 0.33 -14.50 -1.80
N PHE A 183 -0.23 -14.17 -0.64
CA PHE A 183 -1.66 -14.22 -0.40
C PHE A 183 -2.22 -12.81 -0.44
N ALA A 184 -3.43 -12.65 -0.98
CA ALA A 184 -4.13 -11.38 -0.99
C ALA A 184 -5.63 -11.59 -0.88
N SER A 185 -6.33 -10.57 -0.40
CA SER A 185 -7.78 -10.64 -0.24
C SER A 185 -8.50 -9.38 -0.71
N SER A 186 -9.80 -9.52 -0.95
CA SER A 186 -10.73 -8.45 -1.19
C SER A 186 -12.03 -8.68 -0.43
N ARG A 187 -12.69 -7.59 -0.04
CA ARG A 187 -13.96 -7.60 0.67
C ARG A 187 -15.06 -6.99 -0.16
N ALA A 188 -16.28 -7.47 0.03
CA ALA A 188 -17.45 -6.86 -0.56
C ALA A 188 -18.04 -5.78 0.36
N ASN A 189 -18.67 -4.77 -0.22
CA ASN A 189 -19.30 -3.67 0.52
C ASN A 189 -20.77 -3.98 0.91
N SER A 190 -21.28 -5.17 0.59
CA SER A 190 -22.57 -5.67 1.03
C SER A 190 -22.41 -7.06 1.66
N PHE A 191 -23.17 -7.35 2.71
CA PHE A 191 -23.18 -8.64 3.40
C PHE A 191 -23.87 -9.74 2.59
N ASP A 192 -24.60 -9.38 1.53
CA ASP A 192 -25.21 -10.33 0.57
C ASP A 192 -24.20 -10.87 -0.46
N LEU A 193 -22.98 -10.34 -0.47
CA LEU A 193 -21.92 -10.72 -1.39
C LEU A 193 -20.77 -11.40 -0.63
N THR A 194 -20.06 -12.29 -1.33
CA THR A 194 -18.82 -12.90 -0.83
C THR A 194 -17.63 -11.97 -1.07
N GLY A 195 -16.66 -11.97 -0.16
CA GLY A 195 -15.30 -11.51 -0.46
C GLY A 195 -14.52 -12.56 -1.25
N TYR A 196 -13.23 -12.31 -1.49
CA TYR A 196 -12.35 -13.26 -2.18
C TYR A 196 -10.96 -13.31 -1.55
N VAL A 197 -10.35 -14.50 -1.64
CA VAL A 197 -8.93 -14.73 -1.32
C VAL A 197 -8.22 -15.27 -2.56
N ALA A 198 -7.03 -14.77 -2.82
CA ALA A 198 -6.16 -15.19 -3.91
C ALA A 198 -4.79 -15.61 -3.37
N ALA A 199 -4.17 -16.56 -4.06
CA ALA A 199 -2.79 -16.95 -3.85
C ALA A 199 -2.02 -16.87 -5.16
N PHE A 200 -0.75 -16.46 -5.08
CA PHE A 200 0.14 -16.29 -6.22
C PHE A 200 1.42 -17.07 -6.00
N LYS A 201 1.96 -17.65 -7.07
CA LYS A 201 3.29 -18.24 -7.09
C LYS A 201 4.31 -17.17 -7.44
N LEU A 202 5.36 -17.06 -6.63
CA LEU A 202 6.49 -16.16 -6.86
C LEU A 202 7.71 -16.96 -7.32
N SER A 203 8.45 -16.41 -8.27
CA SER A 203 9.75 -16.93 -8.67
C SER A 203 10.81 -16.60 -7.61
N ASP A 204 11.96 -17.26 -7.65
CA ASP A 204 13.08 -17.00 -6.73
C ASP A 204 13.61 -15.55 -6.82
N THR A 205 13.38 -14.87 -7.96
CA THR A 205 13.76 -13.45 -8.13
C THR A 205 12.73 -12.49 -7.55
N GLY A 206 11.48 -12.94 -7.38
CA GLY A 206 10.34 -12.18 -6.89
C GLY A 206 9.28 -11.83 -7.93
N ALA A 207 9.41 -12.26 -9.18
CA ALA A 207 8.35 -12.05 -10.17
C ALA A 207 7.13 -12.92 -9.84
N ILE A 208 5.92 -12.43 -10.10
CA ILE A 208 4.70 -13.25 -10.06
C ILE A 208 4.71 -14.16 -11.29
N GLU A 209 4.76 -15.48 -11.06
CA GLU A 209 4.72 -16.48 -12.11
C GLU A 209 3.27 -16.73 -12.57
N ARG A 210 2.36 -16.91 -11.61
CA ARG A 210 0.93 -17.14 -11.87
C ARG A 210 0.07 -16.87 -10.65
N GLN A 211 -1.21 -16.62 -10.92
CA GLN A 211 -2.27 -16.70 -9.92
C GLN A 211 -2.70 -18.16 -9.77
N ILE A 212 -2.60 -18.68 -8.56
CA ILE A 212 -2.89 -20.08 -8.23
C ILE A 212 -4.39 -20.28 -8.06
N CYS A 213 -5.01 -19.42 -7.26
CA CYS A 213 -6.44 -19.47 -6.98
C CYS A 213 -7.02 -18.06 -6.80
N LEU A 214 -8.34 -18.00 -6.92
CA LEU A 214 -9.18 -16.85 -6.62
C LEU A 214 -10.52 -17.39 -6.14
N ASN A 215 -10.62 -17.62 -4.83
CA ASN A 215 -11.72 -18.36 -4.23
C ASN A 215 -12.61 -17.40 -3.43
N PRO A 216 -13.94 -17.63 -3.41
CA PRO A 216 -14.84 -16.88 -2.53
C PRO A 216 -14.53 -17.17 -1.06
N THR A 217 -14.64 -16.15 -0.20
CA THR A 217 -14.58 -16.30 1.27
C THR A 217 -15.97 -16.56 1.85
N PRO A 218 -16.10 -17.12 3.06
CA PRO A 218 -17.43 -17.47 3.60
C PRO A 218 -18.38 -16.29 3.80
N THR A 219 -17.84 -15.08 4.00
CA THR A 219 -18.59 -13.84 4.18
C THR A 219 -18.09 -12.76 3.22
N SER A 220 -18.69 -11.57 3.26
CA SER A 220 -18.19 -10.39 2.54
C SER A 220 -16.81 -9.95 3.01
N GLY A 221 -16.40 -10.35 4.23
CA GLY A 221 -15.23 -9.84 4.91
C GLY A 221 -15.46 -8.56 5.72
N GLY A 222 -16.60 -7.87 5.51
CA GLY A 222 -16.94 -6.62 6.18
C GLY A 222 -15.89 -5.52 5.96
N HIS A 223 -15.30 -5.03 7.05
CA HIS A 223 -14.17 -4.11 7.07
C HIS A 223 -12.79 -4.80 7.02
N SER A 224 -12.75 -6.12 7.10
CA SER A 224 -11.55 -6.95 7.08
C SER A 224 -11.50 -7.86 5.84
N ASN A 225 -11.59 -9.19 6.02
CA ASN A 225 -11.06 -10.21 5.13
C ASN A 225 -9.53 -10.30 5.12
N ALA A 226 -8.87 -9.80 6.17
CA ALA A 226 -7.42 -9.74 6.22
C ALA A 226 -6.80 -11.15 6.28
N VAL A 227 -5.96 -11.48 5.31
CA VAL A 227 -5.14 -12.69 5.34
C VAL A 227 -3.88 -12.47 6.19
N ALA A 228 -3.54 -13.45 7.02
CA ALA A 228 -2.33 -13.46 7.83
C ALA A 228 -1.64 -14.83 7.72
N PRO A 229 -0.73 -15.01 6.76
CA PRO A 229 0.14 -16.19 6.69
C PRO A 229 0.99 -16.33 7.96
N CYS A 230 1.26 -17.57 8.37
CA CYS A 230 2.13 -17.86 9.50
C CYS A 230 3.58 -17.42 9.19
N PRO A 231 4.27 -16.71 10.09
CA PRO A 231 5.59 -16.14 9.78
C PRO A 231 6.72 -17.16 9.75
N TRP A 232 6.52 -18.37 10.26
CA TRP A 232 7.55 -19.42 10.40
C TRP A 232 7.27 -20.71 9.63
N THR A 233 6.14 -20.77 8.90
CA THR A 233 5.85 -21.87 7.96
C THR A 233 4.91 -21.39 6.85
N ASP A 234 4.98 -22.00 5.67
CA ASP A 234 4.03 -21.74 4.58
C ASP A 234 2.68 -22.43 4.82
N GLU A 235 2.60 -23.34 5.78
CA GLU A 235 1.47 -24.27 5.91
C GLU A 235 0.18 -23.61 6.40
N TRP A 236 0.25 -22.51 7.14
CA TRP A 236 -0.92 -21.94 7.82
C TRP A 236 -1.21 -20.51 7.38
N VAL A 237 -2.49 -20.22 7.14
CA VAL A 237 -2.99 -18.88 6.84
C VAL A 237 -4.23 -18.62 7.69
N ALA A 238 -4.23 -17.53 8.45
CA ALA A 238 -5.41 -17.07 9.16
C ALA A 238 -6.18 -16.06 8.30
N ILE A 239 -7.51 -16.04 8.40
CA ILE A 239 -8.38 -15.03 7.78
C ILE A 239 -9.38 -14.55 8.83
N THR A 240 -9.59 -13.25 8.90
CA THR A 240 -10.56 -12.64 9.82
C THR A 240 -11.68 -11.91 9.09
N ASP A 241 -12.88 -11.91 9.66
CA ASP A 241 -13.97 -11.05 9.20
C ASP A 241 -14.73 -10.43 10.38
N ASP A 242 -15.22 -9.21 10.19
CA ASP A 242 -16.09 -8.52 11.17
C ASP A 242 -17.55 -8.45 10.72
N GLN A 243 -17.94 -9.13 9.63
CA GLN A 243 -19.35 -9.33 9.30
C GLN A 243 -19.98 -10.27 10.32
N GLU A 244 -19.36 -11.43 10.54
CA GLU A 244 -19.85 -12.42 11.50
C GLU A 244 -18.92 -12.62 12.70
N GLY A 245 -17.68 -12.12 12.64
CA GLY A 245 -16.72 -12.20 13.73
C GLY A 245 -15.95 -13.52 13.77
N TRP A 246 -15.58 -14.10 12.62
CA TRP A 246 -14.77 -15.32 12.56
C TRP A 246 -13.27 -15.02 12.56
N LEU A 247 -12.55 -15.89 13.26
CA LEU A 247 -11.15 -16.19 12.98
C LEU A 247 -11.11 -17.60 12.38
N GLU A 248 -10.68 -17.70 11.14
CA GLU A 248 -10.55 -18.95 10.40
C GLU A 248 -9.07 -19.29 10.17
N ILE A 249 -8.73 -20.58 10.29
CA ILE A 249 -7.41 -21.11 9.96
C ILE A 249 -7.52 -22.02 8.75
N TYR A 250 -6.70 -21.74 7.75
CA TYR A 250 -6.56 -22.50 6.53
C TYR A 250 -5.20 -23.19 6.50
N ARG A 251 -5.17 -24.41 5.97
CA ARG A 251 -3.97 -25.11 5.58
C ARG A 251 -3.67 -24.82 4.11
N TRP A 252 -2.43 -24.45 3.83
CA TRP A 252 -1.86 -24.35 2.49
C TRP A 252 -1.01 -25.58 2.23
N GLN A 253 -1.46 -26.43 1.31
CA GLN A 253 -0.79 -27.69 0.99
C GLN A 253 -1.00 -28.00 -0.49
N ASP A 254 0.07 -28.41 -1.17
CA ASP A 254 0.05 -28.75 -2.61
C ASP A 254 -0.57 -27.65 -3.48
N GLU A 255 -0.37 -26.39 -3.07
CA GLU A 255 -0.99 -25.19 -3.68
C GLU A 255 -2.52 -25.13 -3.62
N HIS A 256 -3.12 -25.83 -2.66
CA HIS A 256 -4.53 -25.75 -2.30
C HIS A 256 -4.70 -25.10 -0.92
N LEU A 257 -5.69 -24.21 -0.80
CA LEU A 257 -6.06 -23.56 0.44
C LEU A 257 -7.35 -24.20 0.99
N ALA A 258 -7.26 -24.89 2.13
CA ALA A 258 -8.38 -25.61 2.74
C ALA A 258 -8.59 -25.16 4.19
N ARG A 259 -9.82 -24.80 4.56
CA ARG A 259 -10.15 -24.43 5.95
C ARG A 259 -10.06 -25.65 6.86
N VAL A 260 -9.34 -25.55 7.97
CA VAL A 260 -9.14 -26.65 8.94
C VAL A 260 -9.70 -26.36 10.32
N ALA A 261 -9.82 -25.09 10.70
CA ALA A 261 -10.39 -24.68 11.97
C ALA A 261 -11.04 -23.29 11.85
N ARG A 262 -11.96 -22.99 12.75
CA ARG A 262 -12.51 -21.64 12.92
C ARG A 262 -13.12 -21.46 14.29
N VAL A 263 -13.11 -20.23 14.79
CA VAL A 263 -13.82 -19.81 16.01
C VAL A 263 -14.54 -18.50 15.73
N ARG A 264 -15.76 -18.38 16.27
CA ARG A 264 -16.54 -17.15 16.21
C ARG A 264 -16.47 -16.44 17.55
N THR A 265 -16.26 -15.13 17.51
CA THR A 265 -16.29 -14.27 18.69
C THR A 265 -17.46 -13.31 18.56
N PRO A 266 -18.49 -13.39 19.43
CA PRO A 266 -19.71 -12.57 19.32
C PRO A 266 -19.52 -11.16 19.91
N GLU A 267 -18.36 -10.54 19.68
CA GLU A 267 -18.03 -9.20 20.17
C GLU A 267 -18.19 -8.17 19.05
N PRO A 268 -18.80 -7.00 19.32
CA PRO A 268 -18.97 -5.95 18.31
C PRO A 268 -17.63 -5.53 17.68
N GLY A 269 -17.53 -5.63 16.35
CA GLY A 269 -16.33 -5.23 15.60
C GLY A 269 -15.12 -6.15 15.75
N PHE A 270 -15.28 -7.34 16.33
CA PHE A 270 -14.24 -8.37 16.30
C PHE A 270 -13.94 -8.82 14.87
N GLY A 271 -12.67 -9.13 14.58
CA GLY A 271 -12.27 -9.73 13.30
C GLY A 271 -11.59 -8.78 12.32
N MET A 272 -10.85 -7.77 12.81
CA MET A 272 -10.16 -6.80 11.95
C MET A 272 -8.88 -7.33 11.28
N ASN A 273 -8.01 -8.00 12.04
CA ASN A 273 -6.82 -8.70 11.54
C ASN A 273 -6.34 -9.71 12.60
N ALA A 274 -5.50 -10.66 12.19
CA ALA A 274 -4.82 -11.58 13.09
C ALA A 274 -3.29 -11.38 13.05
N ILE A 275 -2.64 -11.67 14.17
CA ILE A 275 -1.18 -11.79 14.28
C ILE A 275 -0.85 -13.12 14.96
N TRP A 276 0.25 -13.74 14.56
CA TRP A 276 0.69 -15.03 15.10
C TRP A 276 1.65 -14.82 16.28
N TYR A 277 1.42 -15.56 17.35
CA TYR A 277 2.31 -15.64 18.50
C TYR A 277 2.25 -17.07 19.05
N ASP A 278 3.41 -17.62 19.39
CA ASP A 278 3.58 -18.93 20.03
C ASP A 278 4.79 -18.87 20.98
#